data_AF-A0A397H9M9-F1
#
_entry.id   AF-A0A397H9M9-F1
#
_cell.length_a   1.000
_cell.length_b   1.000
_cell.length_c   1.000
_cell.angle_alpha   90.00
_cell.angle_beta   90.00
_cell.angle_gamma   90.00
#
_symmetry.space_group_name_H-M   'P 1'
#
loop_
_entity.id
_entity.type
_entity.pdbx_description
1 polymer ?
#
loop_
_entity_poly.entity_id
_entity_poly.type
_entity_poly.pdbx_seq_one_letter_code
_entity_poly.pdbx_strand_id
1 'polypeptide(L)'
;MDRYSPELQQRIRDLANWPMDKDEVCEVWTEILKFYFPISQTDRPANNEYAITAAPSTILPFVQLSVATQLGTFENTRFLALHCRSSPRQGAEPPSRHAEDRLRLQLTETLTVIPIHDGLEIHGAITFGPRIRFYRLMANGIFGCCLWGGRDSLHVLQDHLLIAQHLEEIKSDWLSVYVPGR
;
A
#
# COMPACT_ATOMS: atom_id res chain seq x y z
N MET A 1 16.08 4.57 5.38
CA MET A 1 15.36 5.67 6.04
C MET A 1 15.95 7.03 5.68
N ASP A 2 17.27 7.14 5.46
CA ASP A 2 17.96 8.42 5.18
C ASP A 2 17.51 9.15 3.91
N ARG A 3 16.73 8.49 3.05
CA ARG A 3 16.17 9.07 1.82
C ARG A 3 14.92 9.93 2.07
N TYR A 4 14.30 9.81 3.25
CA TYR A 4 13.12 10.60 3.62
C TYR A 4 13.49 11.95 4.18
N SER A 5 12.56 12.92 4.08
CA SER A 5 12.70 14.19 4.79
C SER A 5 12.82 13.95 6.30
N PRO A 6 13.53 14.82 7.05
CA PRO A 6 13.65 14.69 8.50
C PRO A 6 12.29 14.57 9.21
N GLU A 7 11.27 15.27 8.72
CA GLU A 7 9.90 15.24 9.24
C GLU A 7 9.29 13.85 9.06
N LEU A 8 9.39 13.25 7.87
CA LEU A 8 8.86 11.91 7.62
C LEU A 8 9.64 10.85 8.42
N GLN A 9 10.96 11.00 8.56
CA GLN A 9 11.75 10.11 9.43
C GLN A 9 11.25 10.18 10.87
N GLN A 10 10.94 11.38 11.38
CA GLN A 10 10.43 11.55 12.73
C GLN A 10 9.03 10.93 12.87
N ARG A 11 8.11 11.16 11.93
CA ARG A 11 6.78 10.54 11.96
C ARG A 11 6.83 9.01 11.94
N ILE A 12 7.77 8.41 11.21
CA ILE A 12 7.97 6.96 11.21
C ILE A 12 8.53 6.45 12.53
N ARG A 13 9.44 7.20 13.17
CA ARG A 13 9.90 6.88 14.53
C ARG A 13 8.75 7.01 15.53
N ASP A 14 7.90 8.01 15.39
CA ASP A 14 6.76 8.20 16.28
C ASP A 14 5.76 7.04 16.12
N LEU A 15 5.47 6.63 14.87
CA LEU A 15 4.67 5.43 14.58
C LEU A 15 5.28 4.15 15.17
N ALA A 16 6.61 4.08 15.23
CA ALA A 16 7.35 2.95 15.82
C ALA A 16 7.24 2.90 17.36
N ASN A 17 7.21 4.06 18.00
CA ASN A 17 7.39 4.17 19.45
C ASN A 17 6.09 4.47 20.22
N TRP A 18 5.09 5.03 19.54
CA TRP A 18 3.86 5.51 20.17
C TRP A 18 2.62 4.91 19.51
N PRO A 19 1.57 4.60 20.29
CA PRO A 19 0.31 4.12 19.74
C PRO A 19 -0.38 5.26 18.98
N MET A 20 -0.50 5.11 17.66
CA MET A 20 -1.24 5.99 16.78
C MET A 20 -2.63 5.43 16.44
N ASP A 21 -3.60 6.32 16.22
CA ASP A 21 -4.91 5.96 15.68
C ASP A 21 -4.86 5.66 14.17
N LYS A 22 -6.00 5.27 13.59
CA LYS A 22 -6.04 4.80 12.19
C LYS A 22 -5.81 5.94 11.18
N ASP A 23 -6.18 7.16 11.55
CA ASP A 23 -6.06 8.35 10.71
C ASP A 23 -4.60 8.83 10.74
N GLU A 24 -3.98 8.88 11.92
CA GLU A 24 -2.54 9.14 12.08
C GLU A 24 -1.67 8.13 11.34
N VAL A 25 -1.99 6.83 11.46
CA VAL A 25 -1.31 5.77 10.70
C VAL A 25 -1.48 6.00 9.20
N CYS A 26 -2.68 6.35 8.75
CA CYS A 26 -2.95 6.64 7.35
C CYS A 26 -2.15 7.83 6.83
N GLU A 27 -2.00 8.89 7.61
CA GLU A 27 -1.19 10.04 7.23
C GLU A 27 0.29 9.69 7.06
N VAL A 28 0.88 8.92 7.98
CA VAL A 28 2.28 8.47 7.85
C VAL A 28 2.45 7.63 6.60
N TRP A 29 1.55 6.67 6.35
CA TRP A 29 1.61 5.83 5.15
C TRP A 29 1.34 6.62 3.86
N THR A 30 0.52 7.67 3.91
CA THR A 30 0.30 8.57 2.76
C THR A 30 1.61 9.25 2.37
N GLU A 31 2.36 9.79 3.33
CA GLU A 31 3.66 10.42 3.07
C GLU A 31 4.72 9.41 2.60
N ILE A 32 4.74 8.20 3.16
CA ILE A 32 5.58 7.10 2.64
C ILE A 32 5.24 6.81 1.18
N LEU A 33 3.96 6.64 0.84
CA LEU A 33 3.56 6.33 -0.53
C LEU A 33 3.85 7.48 -1.49
N LYS A 34 3.67 8.75 -1.09
CA LYS A 34 4.03 9.91 -1.92
C LYS A 34 5.51 9.93 -2.29
N PHE A 35 6.38 9.40 -1.43
CA PHE A 35 7.81 9.28 -1.74
C PHE A 35 8.07 8.27 -2.87
N TYR A 36 7.42 7.10 -2.86
CA TYR A 36 7.63 6.06 -3.87
C TYR A 36 6.82 6.28 -5.15
N PHE A 37 5.62 6.83 -5.00
CA PHE A 37 4.64 7.10 -6.06
C PHE A 37 4.42 8.62 -6.14
N PRO A 38 5.42 9.37 -6.63
CA PRO A 38 5.37 10.82 -6.64
C PRO A 38 4.20 11.33 -7.48
N ILE A 39 3.40 12.20 -6.87
CA ILE A 39 2.38 13.00 -7.55
C ILE A 39 3.14 14.21 -8.11
N SER A 40 3.09 14.45 -9.43
CA SER A 40 3.84 15.56 -10.04
C SER A 40 3.39 16.89 -9.41
N GLN A 41 4.37 17.72 -8.99
CA GLN A 41 4.12 19.04 -8.37
C GLN A 41 3.86 20.15 -9.39
N THR A 42 3.78 19.83 -10.68
CA THR A 42 3.48 20.83 -11.70
C THR A 42 1.96 21.03 -11.73
N ASP A 43 1.51 22.29 -11.66
CA ASP A 43 0.10 22.74 -11.80
C ASP A 43 -0.56 22.38 -13.16
N ARG A 44 -0.06 21.34 -13.84
CA ARG A 44 -0.66 20.71 -15.01
C ARG A 44 -1.21 19.34 -14.59
N PRO A 45 -2.53 19.20 -14.42
CA PRO A 45 -3.16 17.93 -14.00
C PRO A 45 -2.90 16.76 -14.96
N ALA A 46 -2.38 17.02 -16.17
CA ALA A 46 -2.09 16.00 -17.19
C ALA A 46 -0.75 15.24 -17.01
N ASN A 47 0.05 15.54 -15.97
CA ASN A 47 1.41 14.97 -15.81
C ASN A 47 1.63 14.21 -14.49
N ASN A 48 0.58 13.99 -13.69
CA ASN A 48 0.72 13.13 -12.51
C ASN A 48 0.88 11.69 -12.97
N GLU A 49 1.90 10.98 -12.49
CA GLU A 49 2.05 9.55 -12.80
C GLU A 49 1.12 8.70 -11.92
N TYR A 50 0.88 9.18 -10.69
CA TYR A 50 0.11 8.49 -9.66
C TYR A 50 -0.87 9.42 -8.95
N ALA A 51 -1.95 8.84 -8.46
CA ALA A 51 -2.88 9.44 -7.52
C ALA A 51 -2.94 8.59 -6.25
N ILE A 52 -2.83 9.25 -5.09
CA ILE A 52 -2.99 8.61 -3.79
C ILE A 52 -4.28 9.12 -3.18
N THR A 53 -5.19 8.20 -2.88
CA THR A 53 -6.52 8.54 -2.34
C THR A 53 -6.74 7.86 -1.00
N ALA A 54 -7.11 8.65 0.00
CA ALA A 54 -7.56 8.17 1.29
C ALA A 54 -9.09 8.28 1.35
N ALA A 55 -9.77 7.16 1.59
CA ALA A 55 -11.20 7.09 1.81
C ALA A 55 -11.44 6.74 3.29
N PRO A 56 -11.94 7.69 4.10
CA PRO A 56 -12.30 7.40 5.48
C PRO A 56 -13.45 6.39 5.47
N SER A 57 -13.30 5.31 6.22
CA SER A 57 -14.42 4.41 6.50
C SER A 57 -14.95 4.69 7.89
N THR A 58 -16.18 5.17 7.97
CA THR A 58 -16.90 5.41 9.24
C THR A 58 -17.40 4.10 9.86
N ILE A 59 -17.58 3.06 9.04
CA ILE A 59 -18.16 1.76 9.46
C ILE A 59 -17.06 0.74 9.74
N LEU A 60 -15.90 0.88 9.11
CA LEU A 60 -14.83 -0.12 9.20
C LEU A 60 -13.75 0.31 10.20
N PRO A 61 -13.08 -0.65 10.86
CA PRO A 61 -12.01 -0.38 11.81
C PRO A 61 -10.68 0.03 11.12
N PHE A 62 -10.77 0.63 9.93
CA PHE A 62 -9.63 1.04 9.12
C PHE A 62 -9.94 2.27 8.25
N VAL A 63 -8.90 2.96 7.80
CA VAL A 63 -8.93 3.93 6.70
C VAL A 63 -8.39 3.25 5.46
N GLN A 64 -9.05 3.42 4.32
CA GLN A 64 -8.59 2.84 3.07
C GLN A 64 -7.71 3.85 2.35
N LEU A 65 -6.49 3.44 2.02
CA LEU A 65 -5.56 4.19 1.20
C LEU A 65 -5.35 3.42 -0.10
N SER A 66 -5.24 4.10 -1.24
CA SER A 66 -4.95 3.43 -2.50
C SER A 66 -4.07 4.27 -3.41
N VAL A 67 -3.23 3.58 -4.18
CA VAL A 67 -2.42 4.17 -5.25
C VAL A 67 -3.02 3.72 -6.58
N ALA A 68 -3.31 4.71 -7.42
CA ALA A 68 -3.70 4.50 -8.80
C ALA A 68 -2.70 5.18 -9.73
N THR A 69 -2.56 4.66 -10.95
CA THR A 69 -1.89 5.45 -11.99
C THR A 69 -2.82 6.54 -12.51
N GLN A 70 -2.25 7.58 -13.09
CA GLN A 70 -2.95 8.63 -13.83
C GLN A 70 -2.50 8.69 -15.30
N LEU A 71 -1.81 7.65 -15.78
CA LEU A 71 -1.29 7.59 -17.15
C LEU A 71 -1.79 6.35 -17.89
N GLY A 72 -1.83 6.45 -19.22
CA GLY A 72 -2.04 5.33 -20.13
C GLY A 72 -3.47 4.77 -20.17
N THR A 73 -3.61 3.60 -20.79
CA THR A 73 -4.91 2.95 -21.08
C THR A 73 -5.69 2.53 -19.84
N PHE A 74 -5.01 2.42 -18.70
CA PHE A 74 -5.58 2.00 -17.42
C PHE A 74 -5.52 3.14 -16.39
N GLU A 75 -5.72 4.37 -16.84
CA GLU A 75 -5.84 5.55 -15.98
C GLU A 75 -6.83 5.28 -14.84
N ASN A 76 -6.54 5.76 -13.63
CA ASN A 76 -7.35 5.58 -12.42
C ASN A 76 -7.45 4.13 -11.91
N THR A 77 -6.73 3.19 -12.52
CA THR A 77 -6.65 1.82 -12.01
C THR A 77 -5.82 1.79 -10.74
N ARG A 78 -6.44 1.31 -9.66
CA ARG A 78 -5.77 1.09 -8.37
C ARG A 78 -4.97 -0.20 -8.45
N PHE A 79 -3.68 -0.13 -8.17
CA PHE A 79 -2.82 -1.33 -8.17
C PHE A 79 -2.25 -1.67 -6.79
N LEU A 80 -2.38 -0.73 -5.85
CA LEU A 80 -2.00 -0.92 -4.47
C LEU A 80 -3.11 -0.38 -3.55
N ALA A 81 -3.58 -1.22 -2.64
CA ALA A 81 -4.54 -0.87 -1.61
C ALA A 81 -3.97 -1.10 -0.20
N LEU A 82 -4.11 -0.15 0.70
CA LEU A 82 -3.71 -0.24 2.09
C LEU A 82 -4.92 -0.08 3.01
N HIS A 83 -5.06 -0.97 3.99
CA HIS A 83 -5.99 -0.80 5.11
C HIS A 83 -5.22 -0.34 6.33
N CYS A 84 -5.35 0.94 6.65
CA CYS A 84 -4.67 1.59 7.77
C CYS A 84 -5.47 1.40 9.06
N ARG A 85 -4.88 0.75 10.06
CA ARG A 85 -5.52 0.48 11.36
C ARG A 85 -4.73 1.10 12.49
N SER A 86 -5.46 1.48 13.54
CA SER A 86 -4.87 1.91 14.80
C SER A 86 -3.89 0.86 15.33
N SER A 87 -2.92 1.35 16.11
CA SER A 87 -1.98 0.49 16.81
C SER A 87 -2.72 -0.53 17.69
N PRO A 88 -2.36 -1.83 17.63
CA PRO A 88 -2.94 -2.82 18.52
C PRO A 88 -2.71 -2.40 19.97
N ARG A 89 -3.73 -2.53 20.83
CA ARG A 89 -3.51 -2.47 22.28
C ARG A 89 -2.52 -3.59 22.65
N GLN A 90 -1.66 -3.37 23.66
CA GLN A 90 -0.61 -4.34 24.02
C GLN A 90 -1.18 -5.78 24.08
N GLY A 91 -0.55 -6.69 23.33
CA GLY A 91 -0.98 -8.10 23.23
C GLY A 91 -2.08 -8.39 22.21
N ALA A 92 -2.56 -7.42 21.42
CA ALA A 92 -3.57 -7.67 20.41
C ALA A 92 -3.02 -8.38 19.17
N GLU A 93 -3.87 -9.26 18.62
CA GLU A 93 -3.54 -10.17 17.55
C GLU A 93 -3.22 -9.46 16.22
N PRO A 94 -2.46 -10.15 15.34
CA PRO A 94 -2.31 -9.76 13.93
C PRO A 94 -3.66 -9.49 13.24
N PRO A 95 -3.66 -8.88 12.03
CA PRO A 95 -4.89 -8.59 11.32
C PRO A 95 -5.80 -9.82 11.25
N SER A 96 -7.04 -9.63 11.70
CA SER A 96 -8.02 -10.71 11.74
C SER A 96 -8.35 -11.19 10.33
N ARG A 97 -8.77 -12.47 10.22
CA ARG A 97 -9.28 -13.05 8.97
C ARG A 97 -10.30 -12.15 8.26
N HIS A 98 -11.14 -11.45 9.02
CA HIS A 98 -12.10 -10.50 8.48
C HIS A 98 -11.45 -9.33 7.73
N ALA A 99 -10.34 -8.79 8.23
CA ALA A 99 -9.62 -7.72 7.54
C ALA A 99 -8.99 -8.21 6.24
N GLU A 100 -8.44 -9.43 6.24
CA GLU A 100 -7.91 -10.07 5.03
C GLU A 100 -9.01 -10.33 4.00
N ASP A 101 -10.17 -10.84 4.42
CA ASP A 101 -11.33 -11.08 3.53
C ASP A 101 -11.82 -9.77 2.90
N ARG A 102 -11.84 -8.66 3.67
CA ARG A 102 -12.22 -7.33 3.18
C ARG A 102 -11.20 -6.79 2.17
N LEU A 103 -9.91 -6.95 2.44
CA LEU A 103 -8.87 -6.55 1.50
C LEU A 103 -8.98 -7.38 0.22
N ARG A 104 -9.12 -8.70 0.34
CA ARG A 104 -9.30 -9.61 -0.81
C ARG A 104 -10.48 -9.21 -1.69
N LEU A 105 -11.63 -8.90 -1.08
CA LEU A 105 -12.82 -8.44 -1.82
C LEU A 105 -12.50 -7.18 -2.62
N GLN A 106 -11.89 -6.17 -2.00
CA GLN A 106 -11.51 -4.92 -2.66
C GLN A 106 -10.53 -5.16 -3.83
N LEU A 107 -9.51 -6.01 -3.63
CA LEU A 107 -8.57 -6.34 -4.72
C LEU A 107 -9.29 -7.07 -5.86
N THR A 108 -10.23 -7.96 -5.54
CA THR A 108 -11.01 -8.71 -6.53
C THR A 108 -11.88 -7.76 -7.36
N GLU A 109 -12.59 -6.83 -6.73
CA GLU A 109 -13.37 -5.78 -7.41
C GLU A 109 -12.47 -4.97 -8.34
N THR A 110 -11.25 -4.67 -7.92
CA THR A 110 -10.28 -3.94 -8.74
C THR A 110 -9.79 -4.77 -9.94
N LEU A 111 -9.58 -6.08 -9.77
CA LEU A 111 -9.18 -6.96 -10.86
C LEU A 111 -10.28 -7.10 -11.93
N THR A 112 -11.56 -7.03 -11.57
CA THR A 112 -12.67 -7.14 -12.53
C THR A 112 -12.77 -5.99 -13.53
N VAL A 113 -12.14 -4.85 -13.25
CA VAL A 113 -12.20 -3.66 -14.12
C VAL A 113 -10.97 -3.53 -15.03
N ILE A 114 -10.04 -4.49 -14.99
CA ILE A 114 -8.80 -4.47 -15.75
C ILE A 114 -8.76 -5.69 -16.68
N PRO A 115 -8.34 -5.56 -17.95
CA PRO A 115 -8.03 -6.70 -18.81
C PRO A 115 -6.96 -7.59 -18.18
N ILE A 116 -7.34 -8.81 -17.84
CA ILE A 116 -6.46 -9.78 -17.21
C ILE A 116 -5.44 -10.27 -18.23
N HIS A 117 -4.16 -10.24 -17.86
CA HIS A 117 -3.08 -10.89 -18.60
C HIS A 117 -2.18 -11.68 -17.64
N ASP A 118 -1.38 -12.59 -18.20
CA ASP A 118 -0.41 -13.36 -17.42
C ASP A 118 0.59 -12.42 -16.74
N GLY A 119 0.86 -12.68 -15.46
CA GLY A 119 1.77 -11.87 -14.64
C GLY A 119 1.14 -10.62 -14.02
N LEU A 120 -0.13 -10.31 -14.27
CA LEU A 120 -0.82 -9.21 -13.57
C LEU A 120 -0.99 -9.56 -12.08
N GLU A 121 -0.42 -8.73 -11.21
CA GLU A 121 -0.62 -8.78 -9.76
C GLU A 121 -1.19 -7.45 -9.27
N ILE A 122 -2.23 -7.52 -8.42
CA ILE A 122 -2.71 -6.36 -7.65
C ILE A 122 -2.27 -6.54 -6.21
N HIS A 123 -1.71 -5.49 -5.64
CA HIS A 123 -1.12 -5.53 -4.31
C HIS A 123 -2.04 -4.95 -3.25
N GLY A 124 -1.97 -5.54 -2.08
CA GLY A 124 -2.68 -5.10 -0.89
C GLY A 124 -1.74 -5.04 0.30
N ALA A 125 -2.08 -4.23 1.29
CA ALA A 125 -1.40 -4.23 2.57
C ALA A 125 -2.35 -3.90 3.71
N ILE A 126 -2.06 -4.44 4.89
CA ILE A 126 -2.75 -4.09 6.13
C ILE A 126 -1.69 -3.58 7.10
N THR A 127 -1.87 -2.35 7.56
CA THR A 127 -0.99 -1.72 8.55
C THR A 127 -1.69 -1.74 9.92
N PHE A 128 -0.93 -1.98 10.97
CA PHE A 128 -1.42 -2.08 12.35
C PHE A 128 -0.32 -1.59 13.29
N GLY A 129 -0.41 -0.30 13.63
CA GLY A 129 0.66 0.42 14.32
C GLY A 129 1.97 0.37 13.53
N PRO A 130 3.08 -0.06 14.14
CA PRO A 130 4.39 -0.03 13.49
C PRO A 130 4.61 -1.17 12.49
N ARG A 131 3.60 -2.03 12.27
CA ARG A 131 3.73 -3.23 11.44
C ARG A 131 2.88 -3.13 10.18
N ILE A 132 3.35 -3.80 9.14
CA ILE A 132 2.64 -3.99 7.88
C ILE A 132 2.73 -5.45 7.45
N ARG A 133 1.66 -5.94 6.84
CA ARG A 133 1.65 -7.19 6.06
C ARG A 133 1.25 -6.85 4.64
N PHE A 134 1.95 -7.40 3.65
CA PHE A 134 1.54 -7.28 2.26
C PHE A 134 0.88 -8.56 1.75
N TYR A 135 0.05 -8.35 0.74
CA TYR A 135 -0.71 -9.37 0.05
C TYR A 135 -0.64 -9.09 -1.44
N ARG A 136 -0.84 -10.15 -2.21
CA ARG A 136 -1.01 -10.07 -3.67
C ARG A 136 -2.23 -10.86 -4.09
N LEU A 137 -2.90 -10.35 -5.11
CA LEU A 137 -3.94 -11.05 -5.86
C LEU A 137 -3.42 -11.24 -7.29
N MET A 138 -3.17 -12.48 -7.66
CA MET A 138 -2.76 -12.84 -9.03
C MET A 138 -3.97 -12.84 -9.97
N ALA A 139 -3.71 -12.65 -11.27
CA ALA A 139 -4.68 -12.75 -12.36
C ALA A 139 -5.63 -13.96 -12.29
N ASN A 140 -5.13 -15.11 -11.82
CA ASN A 140 -5.91 -16.35 -11.66
C ASN A 140 -6.78 -16.39 -10.38
N GLY A 141 -6.86 -15.29 -9.63
CA GLY A 141 -7.67 -15.15 -8.42
C GLY A 141 -7.03 -15.70 -7.15
N ILE A 142 -5.77 -16.17 -7.21
CA ILE A 142 -5.05 -16.61 -6.02
C ILE A 142 -4.64 -15.39 -5.20
N PHE A 143 -5.18 -15.32 -3.98
CA PHE A 143 -4.84 -14.33 -2.97
C PHE A 143 -3.88 -14.94 -1.96
N GLY A 144 -2.79 -14.25 -1.65
CA GLY A 144 -1.80 -14.75 -0.69
C GLY A 144 -1.03 -13.64 0.00
N CYS A 145 -0.53 -13.94 1.20
CA CYS A 145 0.35 -13.06 1.95
C CYS A 145 1.80 -13.18 1.43
N CYS A 146 2.49 -12.04 1.32
CA CYS A 146 3.91 -12.00 0.98
C CYS A 146 4.76 -12.41 2.19
N LEU A 147 5.82 -13.21 1.96
CA LEU A 147 6.68 -13.73 3.01
C LEU A 147 8.14 -13.30 2.79
N TRP A 148 8.80 -12.86 3.86
CA TRP A 148 10.23 -12.51 3.87
C TRP A 148 10.98 -13.35 4.90
N GLY A 149 11.73 -14.35 4.43
CA GLY A 149 12.42 -15.28 5.31
C GLY A 149 11.46 -16.00 6.27
N GLY A 150 10.27 -16.36 5.79
CA GLY A 150 9.21 -17.00 6.58
C GLY A 150 8.39 -16.05 7.47
N ARG A 151 8.69 -14.74 7.48
CA ARG A 151 7.92 -13.72 8.20
C ARG A 151 6.89 -13.10 7.28
N ASP A 152 5.65 -12.95 7.76
CA ASP A 152 4.57 -12.26 7.03
C ASP A 152 4.44 -10.77 7.39
N SER A 153 5.01 -10.37 8.53
CA SER A 153 4.88 -9.03 9.11
C SER A 153 6.22 -8.34 9.19
N LEU A 154 6.28 -7.15 8.63
CA LEU A 154 7.44 -6.27 8.64
C LEU A 154 7.22 -5.10 9.59
N HIS A 155 8.25 -4.72 10.33
CA HIS A 155 8.25 -3.52 11.17
C HIS A 155 8.73 -2.30 10.36
N VAL A 156 7.96 -1.21 10.37
CA VAL A 156 8.17 -0.02 9.52
C VAL A 156 9.57 0.58 9.63
N LEU A 157 10.15 0.56 10.84
CA LEU A 157 11.52 1.01 11.12
C LEU A 157 12.59 -0.08 10.92
N GLN A 158 12.43 -1.26 11.50
CA GLN A 158 13.46 -2.32 11.49
C GLN A 158 13.61 -2.99 10.12
N ASP A 159 12.50 -3.23 9.44
CA ASP A 159 12.44 -3.89 8.14
C ASP A 159 12.24 -2.88 7.00
N HIS A 160 12.56 -1.61 7.24
CA HIS A 160 12.29 -0.51 6.32
C HIS A 160 12.84 -0.75 4.91
N LEU A 161 14.03 -1.33 4.80
CA LEU A 161 14.66 -1.63 3.51
C LEU A 161 13.83 -2.63 2.69
N LEU A 162 13.25 -3.66 3.35
CA LEU A 162 12.41 -4.65 2.69
C LEU A 162 11.09 -4.04 2.23
N ILE A 163 10.50 -3.17 3.05
CA ILE A 163 9.30 -2.41 2.69
C ILE A 163 9.59 -1.52 1.48
N ALA A 164 10.71 -0.79 1.50
CA ALA A 164 11.14 0.07 0.40
C ALA A 164 11.33 -0.71 -0.90
N GLN A 165 12.04 -1.84 -0.83
CA GLN A 165 12.27 -2.71 -1.97
C GLN A 165 10.94 -3.20 -2.56
N HIS A 166 10.02 -3.67 -1.71
CA HIS A 166 8.75 -4.19 -2.19
C HIS A 166 7.86 -3.11 -2.83
N LEU A 167 7.87 -1.88 -2.31
CA LEU A 167 7.14 -0.77 -2.94
C LEU A 167 7.71 -0.39 -4.31
N GLU A 168 9.03 -0.46 -4.48
CA GLU A 168 9.69 -0.25 -5.78
C GLU A 168 9.41 -1.41 -6.76
N GLU A 169 9.35 -2.66 -6.28
CA GLU A 169 8.92 -3.82 -7.08
C GLU A 169 7.49 -3.63 -7.59
N ILE A 170 6.54 -3.31 -6.70
CA ILE A 170 5.13 -3.02 -7.06
C ILE A 170 5.05 -1.93 -8.14
N LYS A 171 5.85 -0.87 -7.98
CA LYS A 171 5.91 0.22 -8.96
C LYS A 171 6.45 -0.26 -10.32
N SER A 172 7.55 -1.01 -10.30
CA SER A 172 8.18 -1.54 -11.51
C SER A 172 7.27 -2.51 -12.26
N ASP A 173 6.66 -3.44 -11.53
CA ASP A 173 5.73 -4.43 -12.08
C ASP A 173 4.56 -3.72 -12.74
N TRP A 174 3.98 -2.74 -12.07
CA TRP A 174 2.89 -1.95 -12.64
C TRP A 174 3.33 -1.19 -13.88
N LEU A 175 4.47 -0.50 -13.87
CA LEU A 175 4.96 0.24 -15.06
C LEU A 175 5.25 -0.68 -16.26
N SER A 176 5.71 -1.91 -16.02
CA SER A 176 6.00 -2.88 -17.09
C SER A 176 4.75 -3.30 -17.88
N VAL A 177 3.57 -3.29 -17.24
CA VAL A 177 2.27 -3.54 -17.88
C VAL A 177 1.91 -2.43 -18.89
N TYR A 178 2.40 -1.20 -18.69
CA TYR A 178 2.06 -0.03 -19.52
C TYR A 178 2.99 0.17 -20.71
N VAL A 179 4.19 -0.41 -20.68
CA VAL A 179 5.18 -0.28 -21.77
C VAL A 179 5.67 -1.66 -22.20
N PRO A 180 4.87 -2.42 -22.98
CA PRO A 180 5.37 -3.65 -23.58
C PRO A 180 6.46 -3.29 -24.59
N GLY A 181 7.74 -3.54 -24.27
CA GLY A 181 8.86 -3.47 -25.20
C GLY A 181 9.79 -2.27 -25.09
N ARG A 182 10.48 -2.11 -23.96
CA ARG A 182 11.84 -1.55 -23.97
C ARG A 182 12.86 -2.65 -23.78
#